data_AF-R6W5H2-F1
#
_entry.id   AF-R6W5H2-F1
#
_cell.length_a   1.000
_cell.length_b   1.000
_cell.length_c   1.000
_cell.angle_alpha   90.00
_cell.angle_beta   90.00
_cell.angle_gamma   90.00
#
_symmetry.space_group_name_H-M   'P 1'
#
loop_
_entity.id
_entity.type
_entity.pdbx_description
1 polymer ?
#
loop_
_entity_poly.entity_id
_entity_poly.type
_entity_poly.pdbx_seq_one_letter_code
_entity_poly.pdbx_strand_id
1 'polypeptide(L)'
;MRQAGVSPESRPVIHAANERAAETAAPAAAIELPDGIIVTGRTTSLLGASAAMLLNALKVLAGIDDSVYLIAPSVLEPICRLKTKILGNHNPRLHTDEVLIALSICASTDKNAADALAQLDNLAGCEAHSSVILSQTDESTFKKLKINLTTEPVYQTKKLYHRY
;
A
#
# COMPACT_ATOMS: atom_id res chain seq x y z
N MET A 1 -1.78 -11.22 -25.09
CA MET A 1 -2.18 -9.81 -25.32
C MET A 1 -2.64 -9.58 -26.75
N ARG A 2 -1.74 -9.51 -27.76
CA ARG A 2 -2.12 -9.25 -29.17
C ARG A 2 -3.19 -10.18 -29.76
N GLN A 3 -3.08 -11.50 -29.54
CA GLN A 3 -4.08 -12.47 -30.03
C GLN A 3 -5.44 -12.35 -29.33
N ALA A 4 -5.47 -11.83 -28.10
CA ALA A 4 -6.68 -11.65 -27.31
C ALA A 4 -7.24 -10.21 -27.39
N GLY A 5 -6.62 -9.33 -28.19
CA GLY A 5 -7.06 -7.94 -28.35
C GLY A 5 -6.91 -7.06 -27.10
N VAL A 6 -6.17 -7.51 -26.08
CA VAL A 6 -6.00 -6.78 -24.81
C VAL A 6 -4.61 -6.14 -24.70
N SER A 7 -4.54 -5.03 -23.99
CA SER A 7 -3.32 -4.26 -23.69
C SER A 7 -3.13 -4.09 -22.17
N PRO A 8 -1.96 -3.65 -21.67
CA PRO A 8 -1.77 -3.41 -20.25
C PRO A 8 -2.81 -2.44 -19.67
N GLU A 9 -3.21 -1.46 -20.46
CA GLU A 9 -4.23 -0.46 -20.11
C GLU A 9 -5.63 -1.07 -19.95
N SER A 10 -5.86 -2.31 -20.42
CA SER A 10 -7.08 -3.07 -20.11
C SER A 10 -7.21 -3.41 -18.62
N ARG A 11 -6.14 -3.22 -17.83
CA ARG A 11 -6.13 -3.31 -16.37
C ARG A 11 -6.14 -1.89 -15.77
N PRO A 12 -7.28 -1.39 -15.27
CA PRO A 12 -7.43 0.03 -14.90
C PRO A 12 -6.43 0.53 -13.86
N VAL A 13 -6.05 -0.34 -12.91
CA VAL A 13 -5.10 0.00 -11.84
C VAL A 13 -3.69 0.34 -12.34
N ILE A 14 -3.28 -0.12 -13.53
CA ILE A 14 -1.99 0.24 -14.12
C ILE A 14 -1.95 1.74 -14.41
N HIS A 15 -2.97 2.23 -15.11
CA HIS A 15 -3.07 3.63 -15.47
C HIS A 15 -3.11 4.53 -14.23
N ALA A 16 -3.98 4.19 -13.27
CA ALA A 16 -4.15 4.98 -12.05
C ALA A 16 -2.87 5.07 -11.20
N ALA A 17 -2.13 3.97 -11.06
CA ALA A 17 -0.87 3.98 -10.32
C ALA A 17 0.21 4.82 -11.03
N ASN A 18 0.33 4.69 -12.36
CA ASN A 18 1.36 5.39 -13.13
C ASN A 18 1.07 6.88 -13.28
N GLU A 19 -0.19 7.27 -13.47
CA GLU A 19 -0.63 8.67 -13.47
C GLU A 19 -0.33 9.29 -12.11
N ARG A 20 -0.71 8.62 -11.00
CA ARG A 20 -0.44 9.12 -9.66
C ARG A 20 1.06 9.25 -9.36
N ALA A 21 1.87 8.34 -9.88
CA ALA A 21 3.32 8.41 -9.77
C ALA A 21 3.89 9.62 -10.52
N ALA A 22 3.38 9.91 -11.71
CA ALA A 22 3.76 11.06 -12.52
C ALA A 22 3.37 12.39 -11.85
N GLU A 23 2.13 12.51 -11.36
CA GLU A 23 1.63 13.69 -10.64
C GLU A 23 2.45 14.03 -9.40
N THR A 24 2.86 13.00 -8.65
CA THR A 24 3.51 13.17 -7.35
C THR A 24 5.04 13.11 -7.43
N ALA A 25 5.58 12.78 -8.61
CA ALA A 25 7.01 12.50 -8.82
C ALA A 25 7.58 11.50 -7.80
N ALA A 26 6.75 10.56 -7.33
CA ALA A 26 7.08 9.58 -6.30
C ALA A 26 6.39 8.25 -6.60
N PRO A 27 6.91 7.12 -6.09
CA PRO A 27 6.23 5.84 -6.28
C PRO A 27 4.80 5.88 -5.76
N ALA A 28 3.90 5.28 -6.52
CA ALA A 28 2.49 5.18 -6.23
C ALA A 28 1.99 3.75 -6.45
N ALA A 29 0.85 3.44 -5.86
CA ALA A 29 0.16 2.17 -6.04
C ALA A 29 -1.35 2.42 -6.20
N ALA A 30 -2.03 1.50 -6.86
CA ALA A 30 -3.48 1.52 -7.03
C ALA A 30 -4.06 0.12 -6.79
N ILE A 31 -5.31 0.09 -6.35
CA ILE A 31 -6.12 -1.12 -6.18
C ILE A 31 -7.54 -0.86 -6.67
N GLU A 32 -8.12 -1.85 -7.32
CA GLU A 32 -9.53 -1.88 -7.71
C GLU A 32 -10.29 -2.70 -6.68
N LEU A 33 -11.26 -2.06 -6.02
CA LEU A 33 -12.11 -2.66 -5.01
C LEU A 33 -13.23 -3.52 -5.64
N PRO A 34 -13.94 -4.36 -4.86
CA PRO A 34 -14.98 -5.23 -5.39
C PRO A 34 -16.15 -4.52 -6.09
N ASP A 35 -16.38 -3.25 -5.75
CA ASP A 35 -17.39 -2.38 -6.37
C ASP A 35 -16.87 -1.64 -7.61
N GLY A 36 -15.63 -1.90 -8.03
CA GLY A 36 -14.96 -1.26 -9.18
C GLY A 36 -14.33 0.09 -8.86
N ILE A 37 -14.41 0.57 -7.61
CA ILE A 37 -13.74 1.82 -7.22
C ILE A 37 -12.22 1.61 -7.25
N ILE A 38 -11.52 2.52 -7.92
CA ILE A 38 -10.07 2.55 -7.93
C ILE A 38 -9.57 3.48 -6.83
N VAL A 39 -8.78 2.92 -5.92
CA VAL A 39 -8.14 3.65 -4.83
C VAL A 39 -6.65 3.72 -5.07
N THR A 40 -6.05 4.90 -4.85
CA THR A 40 -4.61 5.10 -5.00
C THR A 40 -3.93 5.43 -3.69
N GLY A 41 -2.62 5.20 -3.63
CA GLY A 41 -1.74 5.62 -2.56
C GLY A 41 -0.44 6.14 -3.12
N ARG A 42 0.16 7.09 -2.41
CA ARG A 42 1.45 7.68 -2.76
C ARG A 42 2.44 7.53 -1.63
N THR A 43 3.71 7.52 -1.97
CA THR A 43 4.79 7.54 -0.99
C THR A 43 4.77 8.84 -0.18
N THR A 44 4.91 8.74 1.14
CA THR A 44 5.08 9.90 2.04
C THR A 44 6.38 9.78 2.84
N SER A 45 6.59 10.66 3.81
CA SER A 45 7.71 10.55 4.76
C SER A 45 7.59 9.35 5.70
N LEU A 46 6.35 8.94 6.03
CA LEU A 46 6.07 7.88 7.01
C LEU A 46 5.61 6.56 6.35
N LEU A 47 4.96 6.62 5.20
CA LEU A 47 4.34 5.45 4.56
C LEU A 47 4.91 5.18 3.17
N GLY A 48 5.11 3.91 2.86
CA GLY A 48 5.26 3.47 1.47
C GLY A 48 3.96 3.61 0.68
N ALA A 49 4.06 3.66 -0.65
CA ALA A 49 2.90 3.78 -1.53
C ALA A 49 1.88 2.65 -1.37
N SER A 50 2.35 1.41 -1.25
CA SER A 50 1.53 0.21 -1.05
C SER A 50 0.76 0.26 0.28
N ALA A 51 1.45 0.62 1.36
CA ALA A 51 0.87 0.82 2.68
C ALA A 51 -0.20 1.92 2.68
N ALA A 52 0.10 3.07 2.06
CA ALA A 52 -0.85 4.18 1.97
C ALA A 52 -2.09 3.79 1.15
N MET A 53 -1.90 3.12 0.01
CA MET A 53 -3.00 2.62 -0.83
C MET A 53 -3.87 1.64 -0.05
N LEU A 54 -3.26 0.72 0.71
CA LEU A 54 -3.99 -0.27 1.49
C LEU A 54 -4.84 0.38 2.60
N LEU A 55 -4.31 1.37 3.33
CA LEU A 55 -5.10 2.09 4.32
C LEU A 55 -6.28 2.84 3.67
N ASN A 56 -6.05 3.49 2.53
CA ASN A 56 -7.11 4.19 1.80
C ASN A 56 -8.20 3.21 1.33
N ALA A 57 -7.81 2.03 0.84
CA ALA A 57 -8.73 0.99 0.41
C ALA A 57 -9.62 0.51 1.57
N LEU A 58 -9.02 0.25 2.74
CA LEU A 58 -9.77 -0.16 3.92
C LEU A 58 -10.74 0.92 4.40
N LYS A 59 -10.38 2.21 4.28
CA LYS A 59 -11.28 3.32 4.60
C LYS A 59 -12.49 3.32 3.70
N VAL A 60 -12.29 3.20 2.39
CA VAL A 60 -13.39 3.16 1.42
C VAL A 60 -14.32 1.98 1.69
N LEU A 61 -13.77 0.78 1.89
CA LEU A 61 -14.56 -0.42 2.20
C LEU A 61 -15.35 -0.31 3.51
N ALA A 62 -14.81 0.41 4.50
CA ALA A 62 -15.47 0.64 5.79
C ALA A 62 -16.40 1.86 5.79
N GLY A 63 -16.50 2.61 4.67
CA GLY A 63 -17.28 3.85 4.61
C GLY A 63 -16.71 4.99 5.48
N ILE A 64 -15.39 5.00 5.70
CA ILE A 64 -14.69 5.97 6.54
C ILE A 64 -14.18 7.12 5.66
N ASP A 65 -14.42 8.35 6.12
CA ASP A 65 -14.01 9.56 5.40
C ASP A 65 -12.48 9.68 5.21
N ASP A 66 -12.05 10.24 4.07
CA ASP A 66 -10.62 10.36 3.73
C ASP A 66 -9.82 11.26 4.70
N SER A 67 -10.48 12.17 5.43
CA SER A 67 -9.82 12.99 6.45
C SER A 67 -9.45 12.22 7.74
N VAL A 68 -10.04 11.04 7.98
CA VAL A 68 -9.82 10.27 9.20
C VAL A 68 -8.47 9.56 9.18
N TYR A 69 -7.67 9.75 10.23
CA TYR A 69 -6.43 9.01 10.44
C TYR A 69 -6.70 7.68 11.16
N LEU A 70 -6.54 6.56 10.45
CA LEU A 70 -6.69 5.22 11.04
C LEU A 70 -5.54 4.84 12.00
N ILE A 71 -4.36 5.42 11.80
CA ILE A 71 -3.20 5.21 12.65
C ILE A 71 -2.69 6.57 13.09
N ALA A 72 -2.75 6.82 14.39
CA ALA A 72 -2.29 8.07 14.95
C ALA A 72 -0.77 8.27 14.70
N PRO A 73 -0.32 9.50 14.39
CA PRO A 73 1.11 9.78 14.25
C PRO A 73 1.96 9.35 15.46
N SER A 74 1.38 9.42 16.67
CA SER A 74 2.02 8.95 17.92
C SER A 74 2.33 7.46 17.95
N VAL A 75 1.67 6.65 17.12
CA VAL A 75 1.95 5.22 16.94
C VAL A 75 2.99 5.00 15.83
N LEU A 76 2.91 5.78 14.74
CA LEU A 76 3.83 5.66 13.61
C LEU A 76 5.26 6.10 13.96
N GLU A 77 5.40 7.23 14.65
CA GLU A 77 6.70 7.87 14.91
C GLU A 77 7.66 6.99 15.72
N PRO A 78 7.26 6.30 16.80
CA PRO A 78 8.11 5.36 17.51
C PRO A 78 8.64 4.22 16.62
N ILE A 79 7.81 3.70 15.72
CA ILE A 79 8.20 2.61 14.80
C ILE A 79 9.24 3.14 13.80
N CYS A 80 9.00 4.29 13.18
CA CYS A 80 9.96 4.94 12.27
C CYS A 80 11.29 5.26 12.98
N ARG A 81 11.24 5.73 14.23
CA ARG A 81 12.42 6.00 15.05
C ARG A 81 13.17 4.72 15.40
N LEU A 82 12.48 3.64 15.74
CA LEU A 82 13.11 2.32 15.97
C LEU A 82 13.87 1.87 14.72
N LYS A 83 13.21 1.89 13.54
CA LYS A 83 13.86 1.50 12.27
C LYS A 83 15.12 2.31 12.00
N THR A 84 15.06 3.63 12.13
CA THR A 84 16.15 4.50 11.69
C THR A 84 17.23 4.73 12.73
N LYS A 85 16.87 5.00 13.99
CA LYS A 85 17.82 5.41 15.04
C LYS A 85 18.43 4.24 15.80
N ILE A 86 17.73 3.10 15.84
CA ILE A 86 18.15 1.94 16.62
C ILE A 86 18.58 0.78 15.71
N LEU A 87 17.75 0.44 14.72
CA LEU A 87 18.02 -0.68 13.81
C LEU A 87 18.92 -0.30 12.62
N GLY A 88 19.21 0.98 12.42
CA GLY A 88 20.12 1.46 11.37
C GLY A 88 19.56 1.44 9.95
N ASN A 89 18.25 1.27 9.79
CA ASN A 89 17.61 1.33 8.48
C ASN A 89 17.66 2.76 7.94
N HIS A 90 17.99 2.90 6.66
CA HIS A 90 18.03 4.22 6.00
C HIS A 90 16.64 4.70 5.59
N ASN A 91 15.69 3.77 5.41
CA ASN A 91 14.32 4.08 5.03
C ASN A 91 13.42 4.14 6.29
N PRO A 92 12.89 5.33 6.66
CA PRO A 92 11.98 5.46 7.80
C PRO A 92 10.58 4.94 7.51
N ARG A 93 10.22 4.75 6.23
CA ARG A 93 8.85 4.44 5.82
C ARG A 93 8.45 3.06 6.31
N LEU A 94 7.20 2.95 6.72
CA LEU A 94 6.63 1.68 7.12
C LEU A 94 6.26 0.83 5.90
N HIS A 95 6.57 -0.46 6.01
CA HIS A 95 6.08 -1.49 5.12
C HIS A 95 4.63 -1.84 5.44
N THR A 96 3.98 -2.56 4.53
CA THR A 96 2.56 -2.89 4.62
C THR A 96 2.25 -3.74 5.87
N ASP A 97 3.15 -4.65 6.27
CA ASP A 97 3.00 -5.47 7.47
C ASP A 97 3.11 -4.66 8.76
N GLU A 98 4.09 -3.76 8.87
CA GLU A 98 4.26 -2.85 10.01
C GLU A 98 3.02 -1.96 10.18
N VAL A 99 2.42 -1.51 9.07
CA VAL A 99 1.18 -0.74 9.05
C VAL A 99 -0.02 -1.55 9.53
N LEU A 100 -0.14 -2.81 9.12
CA LEU A 100 -1.21 -3.69 9.61
C LEU A 100 -1.08 -3.99 11.11
N ILE A 101 0.15 -4.14 11.60
CA ILE A 101 0.41 -4.29 13.04
C ILE A 101 0.01 -3.02 13.78
N ALA A 102 0.40 -1.84 13.29
CA ALA A 102 0.02 -0.58 13.90
C ALA A 102 -1.52 -0.35 13.88
N LEU A 103 -2.18 -0.69 12.77
CA LEU A 103 -3.63 -0.64 12.64
C LEU A 103 -4.33 -1.56 13.65
N SER A 104 -3.82 -2.78 13.85
CA SER A 104 -4.41 -3.73 14.80
C SER A 104 -4.28 -3.26 16.26
N ILE A 105 -3.20 -2.55 16.59
CA ILE A 105 -3.06 -1.89 17.89
C ILE A 105 -4.10 -0.77 18.03
N CYS A 106 -4.24 0.10 17.04
CA CYS A 106 -5.22 1.19 17.06
C CYS A 106 -6.67 0.68 17.13
N ALA A 107 -6.98 -0.45 16.50
CA ALA A 107 -8.30 -1.08 16.54
C ALA A 107 -8.77 -1.46 17.96
N SER A 108 -7.86 -1.56 18.94
CA SER A 108 -8.23 -1.83 20.34
C SER A 108 -8.92 -0.64 21.03
N THR A 109 -8.72 0.58 20.53
CA THR A 109 -9.22 1.82 21.17
C THR A 109 -9.92 2.78 20.20
N ASP A 110 -9.81 2.55 18.89
CA ASP A 110 -10.43 3.37 17.84
C ASP A 110 -11.38 2.52 16.99
N LYS A 111 -12.66 2.92 16.95
CA LYS A 111 -13.70 2.23 16.19
C LYS A 111 -13.44 2.26 14.68
N ASN A 112 -12.96 3.37 14.12
CA ASN A 112 -12.66 3.48 12.70
C ASN A 112 -11.53 2.54 12.31
N ALA A 113 -10.50 2.43 13.15
CA ALA A 113 -9.41 1.46 12.94
C ALA A 113 -9.91 0.01 13.00
N ALA A 114 -10.82 -0.30 13.94
CA ALA A 114 -11.43 -1.62 14.04
C ALA A 114 -12.31 -1.96 12.83
N ASP A 115 -13.15 -1.03 12.39
CA ASP A 115 -14.01 -1.18 11.22
C ASP A 115 -13.17 -1.38 9.96
N ALA A 116 -12.09 -0.61 9.79
CA ALA A 116 -11.15 -0.76 8.68
C ALA A 116 -10.43 -2.12 8.71
N LEU A 117 -9.96 -2.57 9.89
CA LEU A 117 -9.28 -3.85 10.04
C LEU A 117 -10.21 -5.03 9.67
N ALA A 118 -11.51 -4.92 9.98
CA ALA A 118 -12.52 -5.92 9.63
C ALA A 118 -12.75 -6.07 8.11
N GLN A 119 -12.29 -5.11 7.29
CA GLN A 119 -12.42 -5.16 5.83
C GLN A 119 -11.29 -5.91 5.12
N LEU A 120 -10.25 -6.38 5.82
CA LEU A 120 -9.08 -7.00 5.20
C LEU A 120 -9.43 -8.18 4.29
N ASP A 121 -10.39 -9.02 4.70
CA ASP A 121 -10.80 -10.19 3.92
C ASP A 121 -11.48 -9.81 2.60
N ASN A 122 -12.06 -8.61 2.51
CA ASN A 122 -12.71 -8.10 1.29
C ASN A 122 -11.69 -7.64 0.22
N LEU A 123 -10.40 -7.56 0.56
CA LEU A 123 -9.34 -7.29 -0.41
C LEU A 123 -8.93 -8.55 -1.21
N ALA A 124 -9.37 -9.74 -0.78
CA ALA A 124 -9.03 -10.97 -1.47
C ALA A 124 -9.58 -10.98 -2.91
N GLY A 125 -8.72 -11.26 -3.88
CA GLY A 125 -9.06 -11.24 -5.30
C GLY A 125 -9.08 -9.86 -5.94
N CYS A 126 -8.87 -8.78 -5.18
CA CYS A 126 -8.74 -7.44 -5.75
C CYS A 126 -7.46 -7.33 -6.59
N GLU A 127 -7.54 -6.51 -7.63
CA GLU A 127 -6.45 -6.27 -8.56
C GLU A 127 -5.66 -5.03 -8.11
N ALA A 128 -4.35 -5.17 -7.91
CA ALA A 128 -3.47 -4.06 -7.53
C ALA A 128 -2.32 -3.88 -8.52
N HIS A 129 -1.79 -2.66 -8.58
CA HIS A 129 -0.59 -2.32 -9.33
C HIS A 129 0.29 -1.35 -8.55
N SER A 130 1.61 -1.51 -8.69
CA SER A 130 2.61 -0.58 -8.14
C SER A 130 3.48 -0.03 -9.26
N SER A 131 3.74 1.28 -9.24
CA SER A 131 4.60 1.95 -10.21
C SER A 131 6.09 1.60 -10.05
N VAL A 132 6.44 0.74 -9.09
CA VAL A 132 7.78 0.21 -8.83
C VAL A 132 7.71 -1.24 -8.35
N ILE A 133 8.81 -1.97 -8.51
CA ILE A 133 9.02 -3.28 -7.88
C ILE A 133 8.99 -3.10 -6.36
N LEU A 134 8.15 -3.90 -5.69
CA LEU A 134 7.97 -3.85 -4.24
C LEU A 134 9.08 -4.60 -3.50
N SER A 135 9.17 -4.36 -2.19
CA SER A 135 10.01 -5.17 -1.33
C SER A 135 9.43 -6.58 -1.16
N GLN A 136 10.28 -7.56 -0.87
CA GLN A 136 9.83 -8.94 -0.61
C GLN A 136 8.84 -9.02 0.56
N THR A 137 8.98 -8.15 1.57
CA THR A 137 8.08 -8.06 2.72
C THR A 137 6.68 -7.61 2.28
N ASP A 138 6.61 -6.57 1.44
CA ASP A 138 5.34 -6.08 0.90
C ASP A 138 4.70 -7.14 -0.01
N GLU A 139 5.44 -7.74 -0.95
CA GLU A 139 4.91 -8.81 -1.82
C GLU A 139 4.35 -10.00 -1.03
N SER A 140 5.06 -10.43 0.02
CA SER A 140 4.60 -11.50 0.92
C SER A 140 3.29 -11.14 1.62
N THR A 141 3.13 -9.89 2.03
CA THR A 141 1.92 -9.40 2.68
C THR A 141 0.74 -9.39 1.72
N PHE A 142 0.91 -8.84 0.51
CA PHE A 142 -0.12 -8.85 -0.54
C PHE A 142 -0.54 -10.27 -0.91
N LYS A 143 0.42 -11.19 -1.01
CA LYS A 143 0.14 -12.61 -1.26
C LYS A 143 -0.69 -13.25 -0.15
N LYS A 144 -0.40 -12.96 1.12
CA LYS A 144 -1.18 -13.47 2.26
C LYS A 144 -2.61 -12.92 2.27
N LEU A 145 -2.78 -11.66 1.87
CA LEU A 145 -4.08 -11.02 1.68
C LEU A 145 -4.81 -11.45 0.39
N LYS A 146 -4.20 -12.32 -0.42
CA LYS A 146 -4.74 -12.82 -1.69
C LYS A 146 -5.05 -11.70 -2.70
N ILE A 147 -4.28 -10.61 -2.67
CA ILE A 147 -4.38 -9.51 -3.63
C ILE A 147 -3.54 -9.84 -4.86
N ASN A 148 -4.12 -9.67 -6.05
CA ASN A 148 -3.43 -9.90 -7.32
C ASN A 148 -2.56 -8.69 -7.66
N LEU A 149 -1.27 -8.78 -7.36
CA LEU A 149 -0.32 -7.68 -7.53
C LEU A 149 0.45 -7.77 -8.86
N THR A 150 0.56 -6.63 -9.52
CA THR A 150 1.49 -6.39 -10.66
C THR A 150 2.36 -5.18 -10.37
N THR A 151 3.51 -5.07 -11.04
CA THR A 151 4.44 -3.95 -10.83
C THR A 151 5.03 -3.48 -12.17
N GLU A 152 5.38 -2.20 -12.24
CA GLU A 152 6.32 -1.74 -13.25
C GLU A 152 7.71 -2.32 -12.98
N PRO A 153 8.49 -2.68 -14.00
CA PRO A 153 9.82 -3.28 -13.86
C PRO A 153 10.90 -2.23 -13.52
N VAL A 154 10.59 -1.35 -12.56
CA VAL A 154 11.44 -0.23 -12.13
C VAL A 154 11.72 -0.37 -10.64
N TYR A 155 12.99 -0.40 -10.25
CA TYR A 155 13.38 -0.38 -8.85
C TYR A 155 13.31 1.03 -8.27
N GLN A 156 12.80 1.17 -7.04
CA GLN A 156 12.79 2.44 -6.32
C GLN A 156 14.21 2.95 -6.01
N THR A 157 15.18 2.03 -5.87
CA THR A 157 16.58 2.39 -5.58
C THR A 157 17.52 1.84 -6.65
N LYS A 158 18.64 2.53 -6.89
CA LYS A 158 19.68 2.09 -7.83
C LYS A 158 20.54 0.93 -7.31
N LYS A 159 20.23 0.37 -6.14
CA LYS A 159 20.98 -0.76 -5.57
C LYS A 159 20.44 -2.06 -6.16
N LEU A 160 21.28 -2.74 -6.94
CA LEU A 160 20.95 -3.99 -7.64
C LEU A 160 20.78 -5.20 -6.71
N TYR A 161 21.10 -5.07 -5.41
CA TYR A 161 21.00 -6.13 -4.42
C TYR A 161 20.09 -5.72 -3.25
N HIS A 162 19.00 -6.46 -3.07
CA HIS A 162 18.03 -6.30 -1.98
C HIS A 162 18.20 -7.40 -0.92
N ARG A 163 19.45 -7.73 -0.57
CA ARG A 163 19.75 -8.70 0.48
C ARG A 163 20.60 -8.04 1.58
N TYR A 164 20.11 -8.25 2.81
CA TYR A 164 20.62 -7.86 4.13
C TYR A 164 20.27 -6.45 4.58
#